data_AF-A0A9D8KS86-F1
#
_entry.id   AF-A0A9D8KS86-F1
#
_cell.length_a   1.000
_cell.length_b   1.000
_cell.length_c   1.000
_cell.angle_alpha   90.00
_cell.angle_beta   90.00
_cell.angle_gamma   90.00
#
_symmetry.space_group_name_H-M   'P 1'
#
loop_
_entity.id
_entity.type
_entity.pdbx_description
1 polymer ?
#
loop_
_entity_poly.entity_id
_entity_poly.type
_entity_poly.pdbx_seq_one_letter_code
_entity_poly.pdbx_strand_id
1 'polypeptide(L)' 'MNPAGPFDLPSPQDSVILIVDDVAQNIQVVGSVLREAGYSIMPATSGAAARKASP' A
#
# COMPACT_ATOMS: atom_id res chain seq x y z
N MET A 1 -16.35 -21.35 8.10
CA MET A 1 -15.25 -20.72 7.34
C MET A 1 -15.50 -21.09 5.89
N ASN A 2 -15.99 -20.15 5.09
CA ASN A 2 -16.29 -20.43 3.68
C ASN A 2 -14.97 -20.40 2.90
N PRO A 3 -14.73 -21.35 1.99
CA PRO A 3 -13.51 -21.34 1.17
C PRO A 3 -13.58 -20.17 0.19
N ALA A 4 -12.47 -19.44 0.07
CA ALA A 4 -12.40 -18.27 -0.78
C ALA A 4 -12.56 -18.66 -2.26
N GLY A 5 -13.53 -18.06 -2.93
CA GLY A 5 -13.77 -18.30 -4.35
C GLY A 5 -12.71 -17.62 -5.23
N PRO A 6 -12.59 -17.98 -6.52
CA PRO A 6 -11.63 -17.37 -7.45
C PRO A 6 -11.86 -15.86 -7.74
N PHE A 7 -12.84 -15.24 -7.06
CA PHE A 7 -13.21 -13.84 -7.16
C PHE A 7 -13.25 -13.13 -5.81
N ASP A 8 -12.77 -13.76 -4.73
CA ASP A 8 -12.58 -13.05 -3.47
C ASP A 8 -11.43 -12.06 -3.67
N LEU A 9 -11.81 -10.80 -3.91
CA LEU A 9 -10.86 -9.70 -3.95
C LEU A 9 -10.14 -9.67 -2.60
N PRO A 10 -8.81 -9.51 -2.58
CA PRO A 10 -8.09 -9.39 -1.33
C PRO A 10 -8.69 -8.25 -0.53
N SER A 11 -8.94 -8.51 0.76
CA SER A 11 -9.41 -7.45 1.63
C SER A 11 -8.30 -6.39 1.76
N PRO A 12 -8.65 -5.12 2.03
CA PRO A 12 -7.65 -4.09 2.27
C PRO A 12 -6.61 -4.49 3.32
N GLN A 13 -7.03 -5.26 4.33
CA GLN A 13 -6.20 -5.71 5.46
C GLN A 13 -5.14 -6.74 5.04
N ASP A 14 -5.38 -7.46 3.94
CA ASP A 14 -4.44 -8.45 3.38
C ASP A 14 -3.53 -7.84 2.29
N SER A 15 -3.70 -6.55 1.99
CA SER A 15 -3.05 -5.86 0.88
C SER A 15 -2.00 -4.85 1.37
N VAL A 16 -0.84 -4.85 0.72
CA VAL A 16 0.23 -3.87 0.93
C VAL A 16 0.35 -2.96 -0.30
N ILE A 17 0.31 -1.64 -0.09
CA ILE A 17 0.44 -0.63 -1.15
C ILE A 17 1.78 0.09 -1.04
N LEU A 18 2.58 0.02 -2.11
CA LEU A 18 3.80 0.82 -2.27
C LEU A 18 3.46 2.20 -2.83
N ILE A 19 3.80 3.26 -2.10
CA ILE A 19 3.58 4.65 -2.51
C ILE A 19 4.92 5.26 -2.88
N VAL A 20 5.04 5.83 -4.07
CA VAL A 20 6.29 6.43 -4.57
C VAL A 20 6.04 7.87 -5.03
N ASP A 21 6.65 8.83 -4.33
CA ASP A 21 6.59 10.26 -4.65
C ASP A 21 7.83 10.94 -4.05
N ASP A 22 8.45 11.90 -4.72
CA ASP A 22 9.63 12.61 -4.21
C ASP A 22 9.29 13.70 -3.17
N VAL A 23 8.02 14.10 -3.10
CA VAL A 23 7.49 15.03 -2.10
C VAL A 23 6.89 14.25 -0.93
N ALA A 24 7.59 14.28 0.22
CA ALA A 24 7.18 13.53 1.41
C ALA A 24 5.75 13.85 1.90
N GLN A 25 5.29 15.09 1.72
CA GLN A 25 3.94 15.51 2.11
C GLN A 25 2.86 14.76 1.30
N ASN A 26 3.10 14.50 0.01
CA ASN A 26 2.16 13.74 -0.83
C ASN A 26 2.03 12.30 -0.31
N ILE A 27 3.16 11.66 0.03
CA ILE A 27 3.17 10.32 0.64
C ILE A 27 2.36 10.29 1.94
N GLN A 28 2.50 11.32 2.78
CA GLN A 28 1.79 11.38 4.05
C GLN A 28 0.27 11.49 3.86
N VAL A 29 -0.18 12.37 2.95
CA VAL A 29 -1.61 12.56 2.65
C VAL A 29 -2.22 11.29 2.07
N VAL A 30 -1.58 10.67 1.07
CA VAL A 30 -2.09 9.43 0.48
C VAL A 30 -2.04 8.28 1.49
N GLY A 31 -0.97 8.22 2.28
CA GLY A 31 -0.76 7.18 3.28
C GLY A 31 -1.76 7.24 4.44
N SER A 32 -2.26 8.41 4.85
CA SER A 32 -3.32 8.49 5.86
C SER A 32 -4.63 7.93 5.33
N VAL A 33 -5.03 8.33 4.11
CA VAL A 33 -6.27 7.86 3.46
C VAL A 33 -6.26 6.34 3.30
N LEU A 34 -5.15 5.77 2.84
CA LEU A 34 -5.04 4.32 2.63
C LEU A 34 -5.03 3.53 3.94
N ARG A 35 -4.37 4.03 4.98
CA ARG A 35 -4.41 3.39 6.30
C ARG A 35 -5.80 3.43 6.92
N GLU A 36 -6.52 4.54 6.78
CA GLU A 36 -7.92 4.66 7.22
C GLU A 36 -8.84 3.68 6.49
N ALA A 37 -8.54 3.38 5.23
CA ALA A 37 -9.23 2.35 4.44
C ALA A 37 -8.79 0.90 4.77
N GLY A 38 -7.85 0.72 5.69
CA GLY A 38 -7.40 -0.60 6.18
C GLY A 38 -6.23 -1.22 5.44
N TYR A 39 -5.58 -0.48 4.53
CA TYR A 39 -4.39 -0.97 3.83
C TYR A 39 -3.12 -0.84 4.67
N SER A 40 -2.22 -1.81 4.50
CA SER A 40 -0.82 -1.61 4.87
C SER A 40 -0.12 -0.78 3.79
N ILE A 41 0.74 0.15 4.20
CA ILE A 41 1.45 1.00 3.24
C ILE A 41 2.97 0.88 3.38
N MET A 42 3.65 1.06 2.27
CA MET A 42 5.10 1.06 2.17
C MET A 42 5.55 2.31 1.40
N PRO A 43 6.13 3.32 2.08
CA PRO A 43 6.50 4.57 1.42
C PRO A 43 7.90 4.48 0.78
N ALA A 44 8.08 5.17 -0.33
CA ALA A 44 9.40 5.39 -0.93
C ALA A 44 9.49 6.79 -1.55
N THR A 45 10.59 7.50 -1.30
CA THR A 45 10.81 8.88 -1.77
C THR A 45 11.48 8.97 -3.15
N SER A 46 11.69 7.84 -3.81
CA SER A 46 12.27 7.76 -5.15
C SER A 46 12.06 6.36 -5.73
N GLY A 47 12.17 6.22 -7.05
CA GLY A 47 12.15 4.90 -7.69
C GLY A 47 13.29 3.98 -7.21
N ALA A 48 14.46 4.53 -6.88
CA ALA A 48 15.58 3.77 -6.35
C ALA A 48 15.28 3.22 -4.94
N ALA A 49 14.61 4.01 -4.09
CA ALA A 49 14.13 3.56 -2.79
C ALA A 49 12.99 2.54 -2.95
N ALA A 50 12.06 2.76 -3.87
CA ALA A 50 10.91 1.90 -4.14
C ALA A 50 11.35 0.48 -4.54
N ARG A 51 12.36 0.37 -5.40
CA ARG A 51 12.92 -0.92 -5.81
C ARG A 51 13.51 -1.73 -4.64
N LYS A 52 14.04 -1.06 -3.61
CA LYS A 52 14.54 -1.72 -2.39
C LYS A 52 13.43 -2.07 -1.41
N ALA A 53 12.31 -1.36 -1.49
CA ALA A 53 11.17 -1.53 -0.62
C ALA A 53 10.28 -2.69 -1.07
N SER A 54 10.07 -2.85 -2.39
CA SER A 54 9.25 -3.93 -2.94
C SER A 54 9.73 -5.31 -2.45
N PRO A 55 8.83 -6.16 -1.92
CA PRO A 55 9.12 -7.57 -1.64
C PRO A 55 9.35 -8.38 -2.92
#